data_AF-A0A4R1ZFV4-F1
#
_entry.id   AF-A0A4R1ZFV4-F1
#
_cell.length_a   1.000
_cell.length_b   1.000
_cell.length_c   1.000
_cell.angle_alpha   90.00
_cell.angle_beta   90.00
_cell.angle_gamma   90.00
#
_symmetry.space_group_name_H-M   'P 1'
#
loop_
_entity.id
_entity.type
_entity.pdbx_description
1 polymer ?
#
loop_
_entity_poly.entity_id
_entity_poly.type
_entity_poly.pdbx_seq_one_letter_code
_entity_poly.pdbx_strand_id
1 'polypeptide(L)' 'MEQQDILTLAALVAAFVGVVKGYGVPAKHSSAIAIGVAAIFVLVPSTVRDTIINIAVIGLTASGAYSYVKTKDSGKDAS' A
#
# COMPACT_ATOMS: atom_id res chain seq x y z
N MET A 1 6.08 -10.52 18.92
CA MET A 1 5.64 -10.28 17.53
C MET A 1 6.16 -11.43 16.71
N GLU A 2 5.26 -12.24 16.15
CA GLU A 2 5.58 -13.37 15.28
C GLU A 2 6.23 -12.83 13.98
N GLN A 3 7.15 -13.55 13.35
CA GLN A 3 7.81 -13.09 12.11
C GLN A 3 6.82 -12.75 10.98
N GLN A 4 5.68 -13.45 10.95
CA GLN A 4 4.54 -13.18 10.05
C GLN A 4 4.03 -11.74 10.14
N ASP A 5 4.06 -11.14 11.33
CA ASP A 5 3.57 -9.79 11.58
C ASP A 5 4.49 -8.75 10.91
N ILE A 6 5.81 -8.95 11.02
CA ILE A 6 6.82 -8.11 10.39
C ILE A 6 6.76 -8.19 8.86
N LEU A 7 6.58 -9.40 8.29
CA LEU A 7 6.46 -9.55 6.84
C LEU A 7 5.19 -8.88 6.31
N THR A 8 4.06 -9.05 7.01
CA THR A 8 2.79 -8.42 6.65
C THR A 8 2.90 -6.90 6.70
N LEU A 9 3.54 -6.37 7.74
CA LEU A 9 3.78 -4.95 7.90
C LEU A 9 4.67 -4.41 6.77
N ALA A 10 5.75 -5.12 6.43
CA ALA A 10 6.64 -4.74 5.35
C ALA A 10 5.93 -4.72 3.99
N ALA A 11 5.10 -5.73 3.72
CA ALA A 11 4.28 -5.80 2.51
C ALA A 11 3.28 -4.63 2.42
N LEU A 12 2.64 -4.27 3.55
CA LEU A 12 1.75 -3.12 3.63
C LEU A 12 2.48 -1.81 3.36
N VAL A 13 3.63 -1.59 3.99
CA VAL A 13 4.45 -0.40 3.74
C VAL A 13 4.84 -0.32 2.26
N ALA A 14 5.27 -1.43 1.65
CA ALA A 14 5.59 -1.48 0.22
C ALA A 14 4.37 -1.17 -0.67
N ALA A 15 3.18 -1.67 -0.32
CA ALA A 15 1.94 -1.40 -1.05
C ALA A 15 1.54 0.09 -0.96
N PHE A 16 1.63 0.71 0.22
CA PHE A 16 1.38 2.14 0.39
C PHE A 16 2.36 2.99 -0.41
N VAL A 17 3.66 2.66 -0.38
CA VAL A 17 4.66 3.36 -1.19
C VAL A 17 4.38 3.21 -2.68
N GLY A 18 3.91 2.03 -3.12
CA GLY A 18 3.46 1.77 -4.48
C GLY A 18 2.28 2.66 -4.90
N VAL A 19 1.26 2.79 -4.05
CA VAL A 19 0.11 3.68 -4.29
C VAL A 19 0.55 5.14 -4.40
N VAL A 20 1.39 5.62 -3.49
CA VAL A 20 1.88 7.01 -3.51
C VAL A 20 2.73 7.28 -4.76
N LYS A 21 3.54 6.30 -5.19
CA LYS A 21 4.29 6.39 -6.46
C LYS A 21 3.34 6.44 -7.66
N GLY A 22 2.25 5.68 -7.65
CA GLY A 22 1.21 5.68 -8.68
C GLY A 22 0.47 7.02 -8.83
N TYR A 23 0.41 7.82 -7.77
CA TYR A 23 -0.17 9.17 -7.79
C TYR A 23 0.75 10.25 -8.42
N GLY A 24 1.87 9.87 -9.04
CA GLY A 24 2.71 10.78 -9.81
C GLY A 24 3.84 11.45 -9.03
N VAL A 25 4.19 10.92 -7.85
CA VAL A 25 5.30 11.46 -7.07
C VAL A 25 6.65 11.09 -7.72
N PRO A 26 7.53 12.06 -8.03
CA PRO A 26 8.82 11.79 -8.66
C PRO A 26 9.71 10.92 -7.78
N ALA A 27 10.34 9.90 -8.39
CA ALA A 27 11.14 8.86 -7.72
C ALA A 27 12.22 9.39 -6.77
N LYS A 28 12.69 10.62 -7.00
CA LYS A 28 13.68 11.32 -6.17
C LYS A 28 13.20 11.59 -4.73
N HIS A 29 11.89 11.62 -4.50
CA HIS A 29 11.28 11.81 -3.17
C HIS A 29 10.65 10.53 -2.60
N SER A 30 10.58 9.44 -3.38
CA SER A 30 9.94 8.19 -2.95
C SER A 30 10.59 7.57 -1.71
N SER A 31 11.91 7.67 -1.56
CA SER A 31 12.60 7.15 -0.38
C SER A 31 12.26 7.93 0.90
N ALA A 32 12.14 9.26 0.81
CA ALA A 32 11.74 10.09 1.94
C ALA A 32 10.30 9.81 2.38
N ILE A 33 9.40 9.56 1.42
CA ILE A 33 8.01 9.21 1.69
C ILE A 33 7.90 7.81 2.27
N ALA A 34 8.66 6.84 1.76
CA ALA A 34 8.71 5.49 2.33
C ALA A 34 9.15 5.52 3.80
N ILE A 35 10.17 6.31 4.12
CA ILE A 35 10.64 6.50 5.50
C ILE A 35 9.58 7.22 6.34
N GLY A 36 8.90 8.23 5.80
CA GLY A 36 7.82 8.94 6.50
C GLY A 36 6.63 8.05 6.82
N VAL A 37 6.16 7.25 5.85
CA VAL A 37 5.05 6.31 6.04
C VAL A 37 5.43 5.21 7.03
N ALA A 38 6.65 4.68 6.94
CA ALA A 38 7.17 3.69 7.89
C ALA A 38 7.26 4.27 9.31
N ALA A 39 7.73 5.51 9.46
CA ALA A 39 7.81 6.19 10.74
C ALA A 39 6.43 6.38 11.38
N ILE A 40 5.41 6.78 10.60
CA ILE A 40 4.03 6.88 11.09
C ILE A 40 3.52 5.51 11.53
N PHE A 41 3.74 4.47 10.73
CA PHE A 41 3.31 3.12 11.06
C PHE A 41 3.99 2.54 12.31
N VAL A 42 5.23 2.94 12.60
CA VAL A 42 6.01 2.52 13.79
C VAL A 42 5.63 3.31 15.03
N LEU A 43 5.30 4.60 14.88
CA LEU A 43 4.94 5.47 16.01
C LEU A 43 3.51 5.22 16.52
N VAL A 44 2.65 4.62 15.70
CA VAL A 44 1.27 4.29 16.07
C VAL A 44 1.22 3.10 17.02
N PRO A 45 0.50 3.20 18.17
CA PRO A 45 0.36 2.10 19.11
C PRO A 45 -0.34 0.87 18.50
N SER A 46 0.03 -0.32 18.95
CA SER A 46 -0.37 -1.61 18.36
C SER A 46 -1.87 -1.76 18.13
N THR A 47 -2.70 -1.35 19.09
CA THR A 47 -4.17 -1.43 18.99
C THR A 47 -4.73 -0.67 17.78
N VAL A 48 -4.13 0.47 17.45
CA VAL A 48 -4.54 1.30 16.32
C VAL A 48 -3.91 0.76 15.03
N ARG A 49 -2.67 0.24 15.12
CA ARG A 49 -1.97 -0.38 13.99
C ARG A 49 -2.76 -1.56 13.40
N ASP A 50 -3.24 -2.48 14.22
CA ASP A 50 -4.04 -3.63 13.76
C ASP A 50 -5.31 -3.20 13.00
N THR A 51 -5.98 -2.16 13.50
CA THR A 51 -7.18 -1.61 12.85
C THR A 51 -6.83 -0.99 11.49
N ILE A 52 -5.73 -0.22 11.43
CA ILE A 52 -5.25 0.39 10.18
C ILE A 52 -4.82 -0.69 9.18
N ILE A 53 -4.15 -1.75 9.64
CA ILE A 53 -3.76 -2.90 8.80
C ILE A 53 -4.99 -3.52 8.17
N ASN A 54 -6.04 -3.81 8.96
CA ASN A 54 -7.28 -4.38 8.44
C ASN A 54 -7.96 -3.47 7.41
N ILE A 55 -8.09 -2.17 7.71
CA ILE A 55 -8.67 -1.20 6.77
C ILE A 55 -7.84 -1.14 5.48
N ALA A 56 -6.52 -1.12 5.59
CA ALA A 56 -5.62 -1.07 4.44
C ALA A 56 -5.71 -2.33 3.58
N VAL A 57 -5.75 -3.52 4.17
CA VAL A 57 -5.92 -4.78 3.43
C VAL A 57 -7.25 -4.76 2.69
N ILE A 58 -8.36 -4.38 3.33
CA ILE A 58 -9.67 -4.30 2.68
C ILE A 58 -9.65 -3.27 1.55
N GLY A 59 -9.15 -2.06 1.80
CA GLY A 59 -9.12 -0.97 0.84
C GLY A 59 -8.19 -1.23 -0.35
N LEU A 60 -6.99 -1.76 -0.12
CA LEU A 60 -6.03 -2.12 -1.16
C LEU A 60 -6.51 -3.34 -1.96
N THR A 61 -7.14 -4.33 -1.32
CA THR A 61 -7.71 -5.48 -2.02
C THR A 61 -8.89 -5.06 -2.89
N ALA A 62 -9.79 -4.20 -2.37
CA ALA A 62 -10.89 -3.64 -3.16
C ALA A 62 -10.37 -2.77 -4.31
N SER A 63 -9.37 -1.92 -4.07
CA SER A 63 -8.75 -1.08 -5.09
C SER A 63 -8.02 -1.90 -6.14
N GLY A 64 -7.30 -2.95 -5.73
CA GLY A 64 -6.61 -3.89 -6.61
C GLY A 64 -7.59 -4.69 -7.46
N ALA A 65 -8.66 -5.21 -6.86
CA ALA A 65 -9.74 -5.87 -7.59
C ALA A 65 -10.35 -4.91 -8.63
N TYR A 66 -10.69 -3.68 -8.24
CA TYR A 66 -11.25 -2.67 -9.14
C TYR A 66 -10.28 -2.28 -10.27
N SER A 67 -9.00 -2.09 -9.94
CA SER A 67 -7.94 -1.80 -10.92
C SER A 67 -7.72 -2.97 -11.88
N TYR A 68 -7.89 -4.21 -11.42
CA TYR A 68 -7.81 -5.41 -12.27
C TYR A 68 -9.00 -5.52 -13.22
N VAL A 69 -10.22 -5.17 -12.79
CA VAL A 69 -11.38 -5.14 -13.69
C VAL A 69 -11.21 -4.03 -14.74
N LYS A 70 -10.74 -2.84 -14.33
CA LYS A 70 -10.51 -1.71 -15.24
C LYS A 70 -9.39 -1.98 -16.25
N THR A 71 -8.30 -2.65 -15.84
CA THR A 71 -7.21 -3.00 -16.78
C THR A 71 -7.64 -4.01 -17.84
N LYS A 72 -8.63 -4.86 -17.53
CA LYS A 72 -9.16 -5.86 -18.47
C LYS A 72 -10.06 -5.23 -19.54
N ASP A 73 -10.65 -4.07 -19.24
CA ASP A 73 -11.47 -3.28 -20.15
C ASP A 73 -10.60 -2.44 -21.09
N SER A 74 -9.58 -1.75 -20.55
CA SER A 74 -8.64 -0.94 -21.35
C SER A 74 -7.68 -1.73 -22.24
N GLY A 75 -7.63 -3.06 -22.11
CA GLY A 75 -6.86 -3.96 -22.98
C GLY A 75 -7.65 -4.49 -24.18
N LYS A 76 -8.91 -4.10 -24.37
CA LYS A 76 -9.78 -4.57 -25.47
C LYS A 76 -9.99 -3.54 -26.58
N ASP A 77 -9.44 -2.33 -26.43
CA ASP A 77 -9.50 -1.24 -27.42
C ASP A 77 -8.12 -0.87 -27.99
N ALA A 78 -7.19 -1.82 -28.06
CA ALA A 78 -5.95 -1.69 -28.83
C ALA A 78 -5.72 -2.98 -29.63
N SER A 79 -6.33 -2.99 -30.83
CA SER A 79 -6.08 -3.79 -32.05
C SER A 79 -5.46 -5.18 -31.95
#